data_AF-S2JL42-F1
#
_entry.id   AF-S2JL42-F1
#
_cell.length_a   1.000
_cell.length_b   1.000
_cell.length_c   1.000
_cell.angle_alpha   90.00
_cell.angle_beta   90.00
_cell.angle_gamma   90.00
#
_symmetry.space_group_name_H-M   'P 1'
#
loop_
_entity.id
_entity.type
_entity.pdbx_description
1 polymer ?
#
loop_
_entity_poly.entity_id
_entity_poly.type
_entity_poly.pdbx_seq_one_letter_code
_entity_poly.pdbx_strand_id
1 'polypeptide(L)'
;MDKLPVETLVLIVSYLDEQALFIASCTCKKWNRIIRSSLLYKNIDLDYSSKHYFDAIAFFQKYKHYGQKVRQLFATSGKAIPFKEIRQWPCLFPNITTFKLDFGSHHQQFNISSLDFMFPIEISSSDDDDDEDVNQEEELEPNGSRPVEDNFALWKNLESLYECDKFFYTPTILDSGIYNKLERLTIDCEYLRVTAFPELVSRLKQAPFLTTLAAHKAVVRVSFLEQLHQNAPHLENLHLFSPIILWDSSDENDSIISPALPMKTLILYEVDTTRRGRNSMIKYITSKYPNLESLKMKRWEDNFGEPLLESTPNIQPEFEDAIIRLANQCRQLKSYNVDIHQYTPAILSAFDEVGSLKLKSFSSMASNITHLRSIANSKQKYYIERLDVLVPHTSAPDLMYIINQFTNLRSLIFIPSPSLGHIEDQDFSLDVTLDAFLDHHQKLINLKLCTCKLRFSNNLDAALHKSAIESLEIVSSVIENSSPRHPSVDLANYLSTSCPDLKILTLSCNFRQPLIGPQDYHIDFSSQDIQYLCLYLKGYMSICIQDLRGETQWYSLLKRGSRFVCCREEGQPKIRRVTRSKPESGIIYIKCKDVDGFSLHPGRDPNYVSYFG
;
A
#
# COMPACT_ATOMS: atom_id res chain seq x y z
N MET A 1 22.02 26.74 29.32
CA MET A 1 20.90 25.80 29.11
C MET A 1 19.84 25.87 30.22
N ASP A 2 20.22 25.94 31.50
CA ASP A 2 19.25 25.96 32.64
C ASP A 2 18.35 27.20 32.72
N LYS A 3 18.75 28.29 32.03
CA LYS A 3 18.01 29.56 32.00
C LYS A 3 16.89 29.60 30.96
N LEU A 4 16.74 28.58 30.10
CA LEU A 4 15.67 28.55 29.10
C LEU A 4 14.29 28.51 29.79
N PRO A 5 13.28 29.25 29.30
CA PRO A 5 11.89 29.09 29.72
C PRO A 5 11.41 27.66 29.54
N VAL A 6 10.48 27.22 30.39
CA VAL A 6 9.98 25.83 30.37
C VAL A 6 9.27 25.54 29.06
N GLU A 7 8.54 26.53 28.55
CA GLU A 7 7.77 26.50 27.32
C GLU A 7 8.69 26.27 26.11
N THR A 8 9.79 27.03 26.04
CA THR A 8 10.81 26.87 24.99
C THR A 8 11.46 25.49 25.07
N LEU A 9 11.72 24.99 26.28
CA LEU A 9 12.29 23.65 26.45
C LEU A 9 11.31 22.56 26.01
N VAL A 10 10.04 22.64 26.39
CA VAL A 10 9.01 21.67 25.98
C VAL A 10 8.86 21.66 24.46
N LEU A 11 8.91 22.84 23.81
CA LEU A 11 8.88 22.95 22.36
C LEU A 11 10.11 22.29 21.71
N ILE A 12 11.33 22.58 22.17
CA ILE A 12 12.56 21.96 21.65
C ILE A 12 12.47 20.44 21.78
N VAL A 13 12.08 19.96 22.95
CA VAL A 13 12.01 18.54 23.29
C VAL A 13 10.92 17.84 22.46
N SER A 14 9.87 18.54 22.02
CA SER A 14 8.84 17.98 21.13
C SER A 14 9.33 17.64 19.71
N TYR A 15 10.49 18.16 19.30
CA TYR A 15 11.12 17.87 18.01
C TYR A 15 12.21 16.79 18.10
N LEU A 16 12.51 16.27 19.30
CA LEU A 16 13.55 15.26 19.50
C LEU A 16 12.96 13.85 19.39
N ASP A 17 13.71 12.94 18.79
CA ASP A 17 13.43 11.50 18.86
C ASP A 17 13.74 10.93 20.26
N GLU A 18 13.36 9.68 20.51
CA GLU A 18 13.48 9.06 21.84
C GLU A 18 14.91 9.01 22.37
N GLN A 19 15.90 8.76 21.50
CA GLN A 19 17.30 8.72 21.88
C GLN A 19 17.82 10.11 22.26
N ALA A 20 17.50 11.12 21.46
CA ALA A 20 17.83 12.51 21.72
C ALA A 20 17.11 13.04 22.97
N LEU A 21 15.86 12.63 23.20
CA LEU A 21 15.12 12.90 24.44
C LEU A 21 15.85 12.36 25.66
N PHE A 22 16.32 11.11 25.59
CA PHE A 22 17.08 10.50 26.67
C PHE A 22 18.38 11.26 26.95
N ILE A 23 19.17 11.56 25.91
CA ILE A 23 20.43 12.32 26.01
C ILE A 23 20.17 13.72 26.59
N ALA A 24 19.16 14.42 26.10
CA ALA A 24 18.75 15.73 26.60
C ALA A 24 18.30 15.67 28.07
N SER A 25 17.68 14.56 28.49
CA SER A 25 17.33 14.35 29.90
C SER A 25 18.55 14.24 30.82
N CYS A 26 19.74 13.96 30.29
CA CYS A 26 20.98 13.86 31.04
C CYS A 26 21.76 15.19 31.12
N THR A 27 21.33 16.25 30.42
CA THR A 27 22.07 17.51 30.34
C THR A 27 22.15 18.28 31.66
N CYS A 28 21.02 18.41 32.38
CA CYS A 28 20.97 19.07 33.69
C CYS A 28 19.73 18.66 34.49
N LYS A 29 19.67 18.99 35.79
CA LYS A 29 18.55 18.64 36.67
C LYS A 29 17.19 19.19 36.19
N LYS A 30 17.17 20.42 35.67
CA LYS A 30 15.95 21.06 35.18
C LYS A 30 15.40 20.34 33.94
N TRP A 31 16.28 20.04 32.99
CA TRP A 31 15.93 19.31 31.76
C TRP A 31 15.51 17.88 32.08
N ASN A 32 16.26 17.19 32.95
CA ASN A 32 15.90 15.87 33.44
C ASN A 32 14.48 15.83 33.98
N ARG A 33 14.16 16.77 34.89
CA ARG A 33 12.83 16.86 35.50
C ARG A 33 11.76 17.10 34.43
N ILE A 34 11.95 18.07 33.54
CA ILE A 34 10.94 18.44 32.55
C ILE A 34 10.74 17.30 31.55
N ILE A 35 11.80 16.83 30.89
CA ILE A 35 11.75 15.82 29.82
C ILE A 35 11.16 14.50 30.32
N ARG A 36 11.65 13.98 31.44
CA ARG A 36 11.10 12.76 32.06
C ARG A 36 9.69 12.96 32.57
N SER A 37 9.32 14.21 32.91
CA SER A 37 7.99 14.48 33.44
C SER A 37 6.89 14.63 32.39
N SER A 38 7.24 14.95 31.13
CA SER A 38 6.27 15.34 30.12
C SER A 38 6.30 14.52 28.84
N LEU A 39 7.46 14.07 28.36
CA LEU A 39 7.61 13.56 26.99
C LEU A 39 8.27 12.18 26.90
N LEU A 40 9.29 11.89 27.71
CA LEU A 40 10.10 10.67 27.54
C LEU A 40 9.31 9.36 27.65
N TYR A 41 8.32 9.30 28.55
CA TYR A 41 7.56 8.08 28.82
C TYR A 41 6.14 8.14 28.25
N LYS A 42 5.85 9.06 27.32
CA LYS A 42 4.50 9.19 26.76
C LYS A 42 4.15 7.98 25.89
N ASN A 43 5.13 7.49 25.15
CA ASN A 43 5.04 6.34 24.26
C ASN A 43 6.00 5.28 24.78
N ILE A 44 5.56 4.03 24.84
CA ILE A 44 6.38 2.91 25.28
C ILE A 44 6.20 1.75 24.32
N ASP A 45 7.32 1.28 23.79
CA ASP A 45 7.42 0.05 23.02
C ASP A 45 7.94 -1.07 23.93
N LEU A 46 7.13 -2.11 24.11
CA LEU A 46 7.48 -3.32 24.84
C LEU A 46 7.65 -4.47 23.86
N ASP A 47 8.90 -4.76 23.51
CA ASP A 47 9.23 -5.99 22.79
C ASP A 47 9.43 -7.14 23.79
N TYR A 48 8.49 -8.08 23.86
CA TYR A 48 8.58 -9.24 24.76
C TYR A 48 9.69 -10.23 24.37
N SER A 49 10.12 -10.23 23.10
CA SER A 49 11.31 -10.99 22.67
C SER A 49 12.61 -10.33 23.14
N SER A 50 12.58 -9.07 23.55
CA SER A 50 13.76 -8.35 24.02
C SER A 50 14.19 -8.80 25.41
N LYS A 51 15.50 -8.95 25.58
CA LYS A 51 16.12 -9.20 26.90
C LYS A 51 15.82 -8.08 27.90
N HIS A 52 15.46 -6.89 27.43
CA HIS A 52 15.16 -5.72 28.25
C HIS A 52 13.69 -5.62 28.67
N TYR A 53 12.80 -6.52 28.21
CA TYR A 53 11.37 -6.49 28.57
C TYR A 53 11.17 -6.49 30.09
N PHE A 54 11.76 -7.47 30.78
CA PHE A 54 11.59 -7.63 32.22
C PHE A 54 12.20 -6.46 33.01
N ASP A 55 13.31 -5.91 32.52
CA ASP A 55 13.92 -4.70 33.12
C ASP A 55 13.00 -3.49 32.99
N ALA A 56 12.35 -3.32 31.83
CA ALA A 56 11.38 -2.25 31.60
C ALA A 56 10.15 -2.40 32.50
N ILE A 57 9.58 -3.60 32.59
CA ILE A 57 8.45 -3.88 33.50
C ILE A 57 8.84 -3.63 34.96
N ALA A 58 10.00 -4.13 35.41
CA ALA A 58 10.51 -3.90 36.76
C ALA A 58 10.74 -2.40 37.06
N PHE A 59 11.21 -1.63 36.07
CA PHE A 59 11.34 -0.19 36.17
C PHE A 59 9.99 0.49 36.45
N PHE A 60 8.93 0.17 35.69
CA PHE A 60 7.61 0.77 35.91
C PHE A 60 6.91 0.29 37.18
N GLN A 61 7.17 -0.95 37.61
CA GLN A 61 6.75 -1.44 38.92
C GLN A 61 7.39 -0.63 40.06
N LYS A 62 8.69 -0.33 39.97
CA LYS A 62 9.43 0.47 40.95
C LYS A 62 9.05 1.96 40.91
N TYR A 63 8.84 2.52 39.72
CA TYR A 63 8.58 3.94 39.50
C TYR A 63 7.20 4.20 38.89
N LYS A 64 6.14 3.79 39.60
CA LYS A 64 4.73 3.87 39.15
C LYS A 64 4.28 5.25 38.61
N HIS A 65 4.82 6.33 39.15
CA HIS A 65 4.49 7.70 38.71
C HIS A 65 4.92 8.00 37.26
N TYR A 66 5.90 7.26 36.70
CA TYR A 66 6.22 7.33 35.27
C TYR A 66 5.21 6.51 34.45
N GLY A 67 4.76 5.36 34.94
CA GLY A 67 3.72 4.55 34.28
C GLY A 67 2.40 5.30 34.09
N GLN A 68 2.03 6.18 35.03
CA GLN A 68 0.87 7.07 34.91
C GLN A 68 0.97 8.09 33.75
N LYS A 69 2.16 8.30 33.19
CA LYS A 69 2.42 9.26 32.10
C LYS A 69 2.36 8.61 30.72
N VAL A 70 2.41 7.28 30.67
CA VAL A 70 2.25 6.53 29.44
C VAL A 70 0.85 6.79 28.89
N ARG A 71 0.78 7.05 27.59
CA ARG A 71 -0.45 7.27 26.82
C ARG A 71 -0.56 6.26 25.68
N GLN A 72 0.56 5.93 25.06
CA GLN A 72 0.63 4.93 24.00
C GLN A 72 1.49 3.76 24.45
N LEU A 73 0.93 2.57 24.34
CA LEU A 73 1.62 1.32 24.64
C LEU A 73 1.58 0.45 23.40
N PHE A 74 2.75 0.17 22.84
CA PHE A 74 2.92 -0.73 21.71
C PHE A 74 3.63 -1.97 22.22
N ALA A 75 2.94 -3.09 22.25
CA ALA A 75 3.50 -4.37 22.61
C ALA A 75 3.78 -5.16 21.34
N THR A 76 5.06 -5.45 21.10
CA THR A 76 5.51 -6.30 20.01
C THR A 76 6.12 -7.57 20.57
N SER A 77 6.06 -8.67 19.82
CA SER A 77 6.75 -9.89 20.23
C SER A 77 6.79 -10.90 19.09
N GLY A 78 7.89 -11.64 18.98
CA GLY A 78 7.95 -12.84 18.13
C GLY A 78 7.37 -14.09 18.80
N LYS A 79 6.93 -14.00 20.06
CA LYS A 79 6.40 -15.10 20.88
C LYS A 79 5.10 -14.71 21.57
N ALA A 80 4.24 -15.67 21.88
CA ALA A 80 3.02 -15.40 22.65
C ALA A 80 3.33 -14.73 24.01
N ILE A 81 2.72 -13.57 24.29
CA ILE A 81 2.79 -12.96 25.63
C ILE A 81 1.72 -13.65 26.50
N PRO A 82 2.09 -14.25 27.64
CA PRO A 82 1.13 -14.88 28.52
C PRO A 82 0.08 -13.87 29.02
N PHE A 83 -1.20 -14.24 29.03
CA PHE A 83 -2.29 -13.39 29.51
C PHE A 83 -2.05 -12.79 30.91
N LYS A 84 -1.41 -13.56 31.81
CA LYS A 84 -1.05 -13.11 33.16
C LYS A 84 -0.15 -11.87 33.18
N GLU A 85 0.67 -11.67 32.14
CA GLU A 85 1.55 -10.51 32.00
C GLU A 85 0.74 -9.30 31.53
N ILE A 86 -0.04 -9.47 30.45
CA ILE A 86 -0.87 -8.40 29.86
C ILE A 86 -1.88 -7.86 30.90
N ARG A 87 -2.44 -8.76 31.72
CA ARG A 87 -3.41 -8.40 32.77
C ARG A 87 -2.85 -7.43 33.83
N GLN A 88 -1.53 -7.32 33.97
CA GLN A 88 -0.91 -6.39 34.93
C GLN A 88 -0.69 -5.00 34.33
N TRP A 89 -0.68 -4.87 33.00
CA TRP A 89 -0.37 -3.62 32.32
C TRP A 89 -1.33 -2.49 32.64
N PRO A 90 -2.64 -2.69 32.83
CA PRO A 90 -3.53 -1.60 33.25
C PRO A 90 -3.16 -0.97 34.60
N CYS A 91 -2.58 -1.74 35.51
CA CYS A 91 -2.09 -1.24 36.80
C CYS A 91 -0.78 -0.45 36.66
N LEU A 92 0.07 -0.82 35.70
CA LEU A 92 1.33 -0.14 35.40
C LEU A 92 1.08 1.14 34.58
N PHE A 93 0.15 1.07 33.64
CA PHE A 93 -0.15 2.10 32.64
C PHE A 93 -1.65 2.42 32.66
N PRO A 94 -2.17 3.09 33.69
CA PRO A 94 -3.62 3.29 33.84
C PRO A 94 -4.21 4.33 32.89
N ASN A 95 -3.39 5.19 32.28
CA ASN A 95 -3.85 6.33 31.48
C ASN A 95 -3.64 6.13 29.97
N ILE A 96 -3.64 4.88 29.51
CA ILE A 96 -3.49 4.56 28.09
C ILE A 96 -4.68 5.11 27.29
N THR A 97 -4.35 5.78 26.19
CA THR A 97 -5.28 6.23 25.14
C THR A 97 -5.12 5.40 23.88
N THR A 98 -3.94 4.81 23.64
CA THR A 98 -3.68 3.94 22.48
C THR A 98 -2.98 2.68 22.91
N PHE A 99 -3.58 1.53 22.63
CA PHE A 99 -2.98 0.22 22.86
C PHE A 99 -2.84 -0.52 21.53
N LYS A 100 -1.61 -0.95 21.21
CA LYS A 100 -1.30 -1.78 20.05
C LYS A 100 -0.66 -3.06 20.53
N LEU A 101 -1.18 -4.19 20.08
CA LEU A 101 -0.61 -5.50 20.29
C LEU A 101 -0.33 -6.12 18.93
N ASP A 102 0.94 -6.40 18.62
CA ASP A 102 1.39 -6.80 17.29
C ASP A 102 2.47 -7.88 17.39
N PHE A 103 2.10 -9.13 17.12
CA PHE A 103 3.00 -10.27 17.23
C PHE A 103 3.80 -10.59 15.97
N GLY A 104 3.97 -9.60 15.09
CA GLY A 104 4.84 -9.75 13.92
C GLY A 104 4.41 -10.92 13.04
N SER A 105 3.09 -11.16 12.90
CA SER A 105 2.64 -11.91 11.74
C SER A 105 3.24 -11.24 10.50
N HIS A 106 3.62 -12.03 9.49
CA HIS A 106 4.44 -11.63 8.34
C HIS A 106 3.84 -10.52 7.44
N HIS A 107 2.92 -9.71 7.94
CA HIS A 107 2.20 -8.67 7.24
C HIS A 107 2.55 -7.29 7.78
N GLN A 108 3.69 -6.76 7.34
CA GLN A 108 4.02 -5.32 7.38
C GLN A 108 3.01 -4.43 6.60
N GLN A 109 1.93 -5.01 6.06
CA GLN A 109 0.93 -4.31 5.25
C GLN A 109 -0.14 -3.57 6.06
N PHE A 110 -0.22 -3.79 7.38
CA PHE A 110 -1.28 -3.22 8.22
C PHE A 110 -0.99 -1.81 8.74
N ASN A 111 -0.56 -0.89 7.88
CA ASN A 111 -0.50 0.53 8.22
C ASN A 111 -1.71 1.30 7.64
N ILE A 112 -2.77 1.41 8.44
CA ILE A 112 -4.02 2.11 8.07
C ILE A 112 -3.76 3.61 7.77
N SER A 113 -2.66 4.19 8.26
CA SER A 113 -2.33 5.60 8.02
C SER A 113 -1.76 5.91 6.63
N SER A 114 -1.40 4.88 5.84
CA SER A 114 -0.76 5.03 4.52
C SER A 114 -1.56 4.45 3.35
N LEU A 115 -2.87 4.26 3.49
CA LEU A 115 -3.74 3.63 2.48
C LEU A 115 -3.86 4.36 1.12
N ASP A 116 -3.21 5.52 0.96
CA ASP A 116 -3.03 6.20 -0.34
C ASP A 116 -1.77 5.77 -1.11
N PHE A 117 -0.85 5.01 -0.49
CA PHE A 117 0.34 4.48 -1.14
C PHE A 117 0.67 3.07 -0.63
N MET A 118 0.03 2.06 -1.21
CA MET A 118 0.55 0.69 -1.17
C MET A 118 1.40 0.45 -2.42
N PHE A 119 2.71 0.59 -2.28
CA PHE A 119 3.67 -0.12 -3.14
C PHE A 119 3.86 -1.53 -2.56
N PRO A 120 4.04 -2.57 -3.38
CA PRO A 120 4.46 -3.87 -2.89
C PRO A 120 5.90 -3.76 -2.37
N ILE A 121 6.12 -4.09 -1.10
CA ILE A 121 7.46 -4.24 -0.52
C ILE A 121 7.84 -5.71 -0.67
N GLU A 122 8.99 -5.95 -1.28
CA GLU A 122 9.58 -7.28 -1.51
C GLU A 122 9.69 -8.07 -0.20
N ILE A 123 9.04 -9.23 -0.15
CA ILE A 123 9.19 -10.21 0.93
C ILE A 123 10.50 -10.95 0.67
N SER A 124 11.52 -10.73 1.51
CA SER A 124 12.64 -11.66 1.54
C SER A 124 12.16 -12.94 2.24
N SER A 125 12.04 -14.03 1.48
CA SER A 125 11.93 -15.38 2.04
C SER A 125 13.21 -15.67 2.83
N SER A 126 13.15 -15.54 4.15
CA SER A 126 14.12 -16.20 5.02
C SER A 126 13.69 -17.66 5.12
N ASP A 127 14.29 -18.49 4.28
CA ASP A 127 14.46 -19.91 4.56
C ASP A 127 15.39 -19.99 5.77
N ASP A 128 14.88 -20.21 6.97
CA ASP A 128 15.66 -20.73 8.10
C ASP A 128 14.73 -21.51 9.05
N ASP A 129 15.03 -22.81 9.07
CA ASP A 129 15.04 -23.77 10.17
C ASP A 129 13.73 -24.35 10.75
N ASP A 130 13.57 -25.64 10.41
CA ASP A 130 12.87 -26.68 11.15
C ASP A 130 13.34 -26.72 12.61
N ASP A 131 12.53 -26.19 13.53
CA ASP A 131 12.55 -26.61 14.93
C ASP A 131 11.23 -27.34 15.23
N GLU A 132 11.25 -28.65 14.99
CA GLU A 132 10.39 -29.59 15.70
C GLU A 132 10.75 -29.53 17.19
N ASP A 133 9.88 -28.92 18.01
CA ASP A 133 9.74 -29.37 19.39
C ASP A 133 8.28 -29.38 19.83
N VAL A 134 7.77 -30.62 19.81
CA VAL A 134 6.51 -31.08 20.35
C VAL A 134 6.61 -31.10 21.87
N ASN A 135 5.74 -30.34 22.55
CA ASN A 135 5.04 -30.68 23.81
C ASN A 135 4.78 -29.43 24.67
N GLN A 136 3.52 -28.98 24.71
CA GLN A 136 2.70 -28.90 25.93
C GLN A 136 1.37 -28.21 25.60
N GLU A 137 0.40 -29.03 25.17
CA GLU A 137 -0.99 -28.82 25.54
C GLU A 137 -1.10 -29.04 27.05
N GLU A 138 -1.09 -27.96 27.83
CA GLU A 138 -1.61 -27.97 29.20
C GLU A 138 -2.82 -27.02 29.27
N GLU A 139 -3.98 -27.66 29.21
CA GLU A 139 -5.18 -27.39 30.01
C GLU A 139 -5.52 -25.91 30.30
N LEU A 140 -6.33 -25.33 29.42
CA LEU A 140 -7.20 -24.22 29.78
C LEU A 140 -8.49 -24.77 30.42
N GLU A 141 -8.50 -24.98 31.74
CA GLU A 141 -9.74 -24.93 32.54
C GLU A 141 -9.67 -23.84 33.62
N PRO A 142 -10.73 -23.02 33.77
CA PRO A 142 -10.80 -21.97 34.78
C PRO A 142 -11.48 -22.50 36.06
N ASN A 143 -10.72 -23.15 36.95
CA ASN A 143 -11.18 -23.44 38.31
C ASN A 143 -10.30 -22.73 39.34
N GLY A 144 -10.53 -21.43 39.48
CA GLY A 144 -9.90 -20.56 40.46
C GLY A 144 -10.85 -19.44 40.89
N SER A 145 -11.81 -19.79 41.72
CA SER A 145 -12.84 -18.93 42.29
C SER A 145 -12.27 -17.82 43.19
N ARG A 146 -11.95 -16.67 42.57
CA ARG A 146 -12.16 -15.33 43.14
C ARG A 146 -12.68 -14.42 42.03
N PRO A 147 -13.65 -13.53 42.28
CA PRO A 147 -14.00 -12.49 41.33
C PRO A 147 -12.87 -11.47 41.35
N VAL A 148 -11.82 -11.73 40.56
CA VAL A 148 -10.66 -10.85 40.46
C VAL A 148 -11.06 -9.75 39.48
N GLU A 149 -11.33 -8.56 40.02
CA GLU A 149 -11.61 -7.33 39.28
C GLU A 149 -10.77 -7.28 37.98
N ASP A 150 -11.45 -7.14 36.84
CA ASP A 150 -10.79 -7.10 35.55
C ASP A 150 -10.00 -5.81 35.42
N ASN A 151 -8.69 -5.86 35.71
CA ASN A 151 -7.78 -4.70 35.72
C ASN A 151 -7.90 -3.81 34.47
N PHE A 152 -8.32 -4.35 33.33
CA PHE A 152 -8.53 -3.61 32.08
C PHE A 152 -9.57 -2.48 32.19
N ALA A 153 -10.46 -2.51 33.18
CA ALA A 153 -11.37 -1.41 33.50
C ALA A 153 -10.63 -0.09 33.84
N LEU A 154 -9.35 -0.15 34.24
CA LEU A 154 -8.52 1.02 34.49
C LEU A 154 -8.27 1.84 33.22
N TRP A 155 -8.32 1.22 32.04
CA TRP A 155 -8.15 1.86 30.73
C TRP A 155 -9.40 2.60 30.25
N LYS A 156 -10.08 3.32 31.15
CA LYS A 156 -11.26 4.14 30.85
C LYS A 156 -11.03 5.26 29.82
N ASN A 157 -9.77 5.58 29.52
CA ASN A 157 -9.37 6.60 28.56
C ASN A 157 -8.95 6.02 27.21
N LEU A 158 -9.10 4.71 26.98
CA LEU A 158 -8.71 4.08 25.73
C LEU A 158 -9.51 4.67 24.56
N GLU A 159 -8.79 5.24 23.59
CA GLU A 159 -9.33 5.86 22.38
C GLU A 159 -9.14 4.99 21.14
N SER A 160 -8.07 4.18 21.13
CA SER A 160 -7.70 3.33 20.00
C SER A 160 -7.13 1.99 20.49
N LEU A 161 -7.63 0.91 19.91
CA LEU A 161 -7.17 -0.46 20.15
C LEU A 161 -6.79 -1.14 18.83
N TYR A 162 -5.61 -1.73 18.78
CA TYR A 162 -5.14 -2.54 17.66
C TYR A 162 -4.66 -3.89 18.20
N GLU A 163 -5.13 -4.98 17.60
CA GLU A 163 -4.73 -6.34 17.95
C GLU A 163 -4.44 -7.15 16.68
N CYS A 164 -3.19 -7.60 16.55
CA CYS A 164 -2.74 -8.58 15.58
C CYS A 164 -2.01 -9.68 16.35
N ASP A 165 -2.78 -10.67 16.81
CA ASP A 165 -2.30 -11.77 17.63
C ASP A 165 -3.03 -13.08 17.27
N LYS A 166 -2.35 -14.20 17.54
CA LYS A 166 -2.93 -15.55 17.54
C LYS A 166 -3.95 -15.73 18.67
N PHE A 167 -3.79 -15.00 19.78
CA PHE A 167 -4.75 -14.97 20.88
C PHE A 167 -5.68 -13.77 20.76
N PHE A 168 -6.92 -13.92 21.22
CA PHE A 168 -7.94 -12.88 21.07
C PHE A 168 -8.29 -12.23 22.41
N TYR A 169 -7.58 -11.15 22.75
CA TYR A 169 -7.74 -10.42 24.01
C TYR A 169 -8.79 -9.33 23.96
N THR A 170 -9.09 -8.76 22.77
CA THR A 170 -10.07 -7.68 22.66
C THR A 170 -11.41 -7.99 23.34
N PRO A 171 -12.02 -9.19 23.19
CA PRO A 171 -13.25 -9.53 23.93
C PRO A 171 -13.10 -9.41 25.44
N THR A 172 -11.98 -9.87 26.00
CA THR A 172 -11.69 -9.81 27.44
C THR A 172 -11.50 -8.37 27.91
N ILE A 173 -10.85 -7.54 27.09
CA ILE A 173 -10.70 -6.11 27.37
C ILE A 173 -12.10 -5.48 27.41
N LEU A 174 -12.90 -5.65 26.35
CA LEU A 174 -14.25 -5.08 26.26
C LEU A 174 -15.20 -5.57 27.38
N ASP A 175 -15.09 -6.83 27.79
CA ASP A 175 -15.92 -7.37 28.89
C ASP A 175 -15.63 -6.73 30.25
N SER A 176 -14.43 -6.17 30.44
CA SER A 176 -14.01 -5.60 31.72
C SER A 176 -14.69 -4.27 32.08
N GLY A 177 -15.31 -3.57 31.12
CA GLY A 177 -15.96 -2.30 31.40
C GLY A 177 -16.50 -1.57 30.17
N ILE A 178 -16.97 -0.34 30.39
CA ILE A 178 -17.50 0.53 29.33
C ILE A 178 -16.41 1.51 28.88
N TYR A 179 -16.05 1.44 27.61
CA TYR A 179 -15.02 2.25 26.97
C TYR A 179 -15.63 3.42 26.19
N ASN A 180 -16.09 4.43 26.92
CA ASN A 180 -16.77 5.60 26.36
C ASN A 180 -15.88 6.49 25.46
N LYS A 181 -14.58 6.24 25.38
CA LYS A 181 -13.67 6.98 24.51
C LYS A 181 -13.17 6.18 23.33
N LEU A 182 -13.46 4.88 23.27
CA LEU A 182 -12.92 4.02 22.22
C LEU A 182 -13.60 4.35 20.89
N GLU A 183 -12.85 5.03 20.02
CA GLU A 183 -13.31 5.50 18.72
C GLU A 183 -12.81 4.61 17.59
N ARG A 184 -11.65 3.95 17.76
CA ARG A 184 -10.98 3.14 16.74
C ARG A 184 -10.66 1.75 17.24
N LEU A 185 -11.05 0.74 16.47
CA LEU A 185 -10.74 -0.66 16.72
C LEU A 185 -10.23 -1.33 15.46
N THR A 186 -9.08 -1.97 15.54
CA THR A 186 -8.48 -2.76 14.45
C THR A 186 -8.12 -4.14 14.94
N ILE A 187 -8.57 -5.18 14.26
CA ILE A 187 -8.33 -6.57 14.65
C ILE A 187 -7.92 -7.41 13.44
N ASP A 188 -6.89 -8.23 13.61
CA ASP A 188 -6.58 -9.31 12.67
C ASP A 188 -7.25 -10.62 13.12
N CYS A 189 -8.08 -11.20 12.24
CA CYS A 189 -8.76 -12.46 12.51
C CYS A 189 -8.09 -13.67 11.84
N GLU A 190 -6.93 -13.51 11.20
CA GLU A 190 -6.26 -14.57 10.42
C GLU A 190 -6.11 -15.90 11.17
N TYR A 191 -5.65 -15.83 12.42
CA TYR A 191 -5.39 -17.01 13.25
C TYR A 191 -6.54 -17.32 14.21
N LEU A 192 -7.62 -16.56 14.12
CA LEU A 192 -8.75 -16.69 15.02
C LEU A 192 -9.76 -17.70 14.48
N ARG A 193 -10.53 -18.28 15.41
CA ARG A 193 -11.65 -19.16 15.02
C ARG A 193 -12.69 -18.34 14.24
N VAL A 194 -13.43 -19.01 13.35
CA VAL A 194 -14.56 -18.42 12.60
C VAL A 194 -15.59 -17.71 13.50
N THR A 195 -15.67 -18.10 14.78
CA THR A 195 -16.57 -17.51 15.77
C THR A 195 -16.04 -16.21 16.41
N ALA A 196 -14.79 -15.82 16.19
CA ALA A 196 -14.18 -14.67 16.86
C ALA A 196 -14.81 -13.34 16.42
N PHE A 197 -15.06 -13.15 15.13
CA PHE A 197 -15.70 -11.93 14.63
C PHE A 197 -17.13 -11.72 15.17
N PRO A 198 -18.05 -12.70 15.15
CA PRO A 198 -19.37 -12.53 15.77
C PRO A 198 -19.28 -12.37 17.30
N GLU A 199 -18.32 -13.04 17.94
CA GLU A 199 -18.05 -12.87 19.37
C GLU A 199 -17.68 -11.42 19.71
N LEU A 200 -16.80 -10.82 18.92
CA LEU A 200 -16.42 -9.41 19.02
C LEU A 200 -17.64 -8.50 18.84
N VAL A 201 -18.40 -8.71 17.77
CA VAL A 201 -19.56 -7.88 17.42
C VAL A 201 -20.53 -7.78 18.59
N SER A 202 -20.77 -8.88 19.30
CA SER A 202 -21.66 -8.93 20.47
C SER A 202 -21.21 -8.06 21.66
N ARG A 203 -19.91 -7.74 21.73
CA ARG A 203 -19.28 -6.97 22.81
C ARG A 203 -19.06 -5.50 22.47
N LEU A 204 -19.25 -5.09 21.22
CA LEU A 204 -19.10 -3.70 20.79
C LEU A 204 -20.05 -2.73 21.50
N LYS A 205 -21.13 -3.23 22.13
CA LYS A 205 -22.00 -2.46 23.04
C LYS A 205 -21.23 -1.78 24.19
N GLN A 206 -20.04 -2.30 24.53
CA GLN A 206 -19.16 -1.73 25.55
C GLN A 206 -18.32 -0.55 25.02
N ALA A 207 -18.33 -0.30 23.71
CA ALA A 207 -17.65 0.81 23.05
C ALA A 207 -18.68 1.67 22.28
N PRO A 208 -19.58 2.38 22.99
CA PRO A 208 -20.73 3.03 22.37
C PRO A 208 -20.36 4.14 21.38
N PHE A 209 -19.17 4.73 21.48
CA PHE A 209 -18.70 5.82 20.61
C PHE A 209 -17.73 5.35 19.52
N LEU A 210 -17.72 4.04 19.20
CA LEU A 210 -16.89 3.51 18.14
C LEU A 210 -17.30 4.09 16.79
N THR A 211 -16.38 4.79 16.13
CA THR A 211 -16.60 5.41 14.82
C THR A 211 -15.88 4.66 13.70
N THR A 212 -14.82 3.92 14.02
CA THR A 212 -14.00 3.19 13.04
C THR A 212 -13.73 1.77 13.49
N LEU A 213 -14.11 0.80 12.64
CA LEU A 213 -13.80 -0.61 12.80
C LEU A 213 -13.04 -1.12 11.57
N ALA A 214 -11.87 -1.70 11.79
CA ALA A 214 -11.10 -2.42 10.79
C ALA A 214 -10.94 -3.89 11.20
N ALA A 215 -11.20 -4.81 10.28
CA ALA A 215 -11.00 -6.24 10.51
C ALA A 215 -10.32 -6.91 9.30
N HIS A 216 -9.33 -7.75 9.55
CA HIS A 216 -8.65 -8.56 8.54
C HIS A 216 -9.08 -10.02 8.62
N LYS A 217 -9.23 -10.69 7.47
CA LYS A 217 -9.59 -12.12 7.35
C LYS A 217 -10.82 -12.51 8.18
N ALA A 218 -11.73 -11.57 8.40
CA ALA A 218 -12.95 -11.80 9.17
C ALA A 218 -13.95 -12.61 8.35
N VAL A 219 -14.57 -13.60 8.98
CA VAL A 219 -15.72 -14.31 8.41
C VAL A 219 -17.00 -13.54 8.73
N VAL A 220 -17.67 -13.05 7.69
CA VAL A 220 -18.77 -12.10 7.81
C VAL A 220 -20.05 -12.68 7.20
N ARG A 221 -21.14 -12.62 7.97
CA ARG A 221 -22.51 -12.88 7.51
C ARG A 221 -23.33 -11.60 7.60
N VAL A 222 -24.44 -11.53 6.86
CA VAL A 222 -25.37 -10.39 6.88
C VAL A 222 -25.90 -10.14 8.29
N SER A 223 -26.29 -11.20 8.99
CA SER A 223 -26.76 -11.12 10.38
C SER A 223 -25.72 -10.52 11.33
N PHE A 224 -24.43 -10.75 11.10
CA PHE A 224 -23.35 -10.15 11.88
C PHE A 224 -23.17 -8.67 11.56
N LEU A 225 -23.35 -8.25 10.30
CA LEU A 225 -23.36 -6.84 9.94
C LEU A 225 -24.56 -6.10 10.57
N GLU A 226 -25.73 -6.73 10.63
CA GLU A 226 -26.87 -6.15 11.33
C GLU A 226 -26.61 -5.97 12.83
N GLN A 227 -26.06 -6.99 13.49
CA GLN A 227 -25.66 -6.90 14.89
C GLN A 227 -24.55 -5.87 15.13
N LEU A 228 -23.61 -5.73 14.18
CA LEU A 228 -22.56 -4.72 14.23
C LEU A 228 -23.16 -3.32 14.34
N HIS A 229 -24.11 -2.97 13.46
CA HIS A 229 -24.75 -1.66 13.48
C HIS A 229 -25.70 -1.46 14.67
N GLN A 230 -26.23 -2.54 15.25
CA GLN A 230 -27.00 -2.46 16.50
C GLN A 230 -26.10 -2.17 17.70
N ASN A 231 -24.92 -2.80 17.76
CA ASN A 231 -23.99 -2.68 18.89
C ASN A 231 -23.03 -1.48 18.77
N ALA A 232 -22.80 -0.98 17.55
CA ALA A 232 -21.99 0.21 17.26
C ALA A 232 -22.80 1.21 16.39
N PRO A 233 -23.84 1.86 16.94
CA PRO A 233 -24.75 2.70 16.17
C PRO A 233 -24.10 3.98 15.61
N HIS A 234 -22.93 4.37 16.11
CA HIS A 234 -22.18 5.56 15.69
C HIS A 234 -21.05 5.24 14.69
N LEU A 235 -20.99 4.01 14.17
CA LEU A 235 -19.96 3.59 13.23
C LEU A 235 -20.04 4.42 11.93
N GLU A 236 -18.94 5.08 11.58
CA GLU A 236 -18.80 5.89 10.36
C GLU A 236 -17.93 5.19 9.30
N ASN A 237 -16.92 4.43 9.73
CA ASN A 237 -15.93 3.81 8.86
C ASN A 237 -15.86 2.31 9.15
N LEU A 238 -16.10 1.49 8.13
CA LEU A 238 -15.97 0.03 8.19
C LEU A 238 -14.97 -0.43 7.14
N HIS A 239 -13.85 -0.99 7.59
CA HIS A 239 -12.80 -1.51 6.71
C HIS A 239 -12.67 -3.02 6.92
N LEU A 240 -12.99 -3.81 5.90
CA LEU A 240 -12.83 -5.25 5.90
C LEU A 240 -11.78 -5.62 4.87
N PHE A 241 -10.67 -6.21 5.33
CA PHE A 241 -9.54 -6.62 4.51
C PHE A 241 -9.54 -8.14 4.39
N SER A 242 -9.53 -8.63 3.16
CA SER A 242 -9.62 -10.05 2.83
C SER A 242 -10.78 -10.78 3.54
N PRO A 243 -12.00 -10.20 3.63
CA PRO A 243 -13.09 -10.84 4.35
C PRO A 243 -13.65 -12.03 3.57
N ILE A 244 -14.06 -13.07 4.31
CA ILE A 244 -14.82 -14.19 3.76
C ILE A 244 -16.29 -13.89 4.00
N ILE A 245 -17.00 -13.47 2.96
CA ILE A 245 -18.41 -13.06 3.08
C ILE A 245 -19.33 -14.22 2.69
N LEU A 246 -20.03 -14.74 3.68
CA LEU A 246 -20.99 -15.82 3.53
C LEU A 246 -22.40 -15.21 3.38
N TRP A 247 -22.89 -15.18 2.15
CA TRP A 247 -24.26 -14.79 1.83
C TRP A 247 -25.16 -16.03 1.87
N ASP A 248 -26.05 -16.11 2.87
CA ASP A 248 -27.02 -17.19 2.96
C ASP A 248 -28.14 -16.98 1.94
N SER A 249 -28.42 -17.98 1.09
CA SER A 249 -29.41 -17.88 0.01
C SER A 249 -30.86 -17.75 0.50
N SER A 250 -31.12 -17.98 1.78
CA SER A 250 -32.43 -17.83 2.43
C SER A 250 -32.76 -16.41 2.86
N ASP A 251 -31.78 -15.50 2.83
CA ASP A 251 -31.93 -14.10 3.30
C ASP A 251 -32.52 -13.16 2.24
N GLU A 252 -33.02 -13.70 1.11
CA GLU A 252 -33.84 -12.96 0.15
C GLU A 252 -35.26 -12.65 0.67
N ASN A 253 -35.61 -13.07 1.89
CA ASN A 253 -36.81 -12.56 2.53
C ASN A 253 -36.66 -11.06 2.76
N ASP A 254 -37.68 -10.28 2.35
CA ASP A 254 -37.89 -8.83 2.50
C ASP A 254 -37.87 -8.34 3.98
N SER A 255 -36.90 -8.78 4.76
CA SER A 255 -36.64 -8.25 6.08
C SER A 255 -36.26 -6.78 5.92
N ILE A 256 -36.97 -5.92 6.64
CA ILE A 256 -36.76 -4.48 6.58
C ILE A 256 -35.36 -4.19 7.10
N ILE A 257 -34.42 -3.91 6.20
CA ILE A 257 -33.05 -3.52 6.55
C ILE A 257 -33.10 -2.13 7.17
N SER A 258 -32.79 -2.02 8.46
CA SER A 258 -32.71 -0.72 9.14
C SER A 258 -31.47 0.04 8.67
N PRO A 259 -31.59 1.27 8.15
CA PRO A 259 -30.46 2.02 7.62
C PRO A 259 -29.46 2.40 8.74
N ALA A 260 -28.16 2.28 8.45
CA ALA A 260 -27.06 2.77 9.27
C ALA A 260 -26.66 4.17 8.77
N LEU A 261 -27.38 5.19 9.22
CA LEU A 261 -27.23 6.57 8.75
C LEU A 261 -25.84 7.20 8.99
N PRO A 262 -25.08 6.87 10.05
CA PRO A 262 -23.76 7.47 10.27
C PRO A 262 -22.65 6.96 9.35
N MET A 263 -22.86 5.84 8.64
CA MET A 263 -21.85 5.25 7.77
C MET A 263 -21.48 6.18 6.62
N LYS A 264 -20.18 6.50 6.50
CA LYS A 264 -19.59 7.38 5.47
C LYS A 264 -18.61 6.63 4.57
N THR A 265 -17.80 5.73 5.11
CA THR A 265 -16.77 5.00 4.35
C THR A 265 -16.93 3.50 4.53
N LEU A 266 -16.96 2.79 3.41
CA LEU A 266 -16.93 1.33 3.36
C LEU A 266 -15.76 0.88 2.47
N ILE A 267 -14.84 0.14 3.06
CA ILE A 267 -13.71 -0.47 2.35
C ILE A 267 -13.83 -1.98 2.47
N LEU A 268 -13.94 -2.66 1.34
CA LEU A 268 -13.95 -4.11 1.22
C LEU A 268 -12.81 -4.51 0.29
N TYR A 269 -11.65 -4.80 0.85
CA TYR A 269 -10.48 -5.16 0.06
C TYR A 269 -10.39 -6.67 -0.04
N GLU A 270 -10.04 -7.21 -1.22
CA GLU A 270 -9.75 -8.64 -1.37
C GLU A 270 -10.93 -9.55 -0.96
N VAL A 271 -12.15 -9.16 -1.34
CA VAL A 271 -13.36 -9.87 -0.90
C VAL A 271 -13.46 -11.26 -1.53
N ASP A 272 -13.59 -12.29 -0.70
CA ASP A 272 -14.01 -13.62 -1.11
C ASP A 272 -15.53 -13.78 -0.95
N THR A 273 -16.22 -13.91 -2.08
CA THR A 273 -17.67 -14.11 -2.15
C THR A 273 -18.10 -14.75 -3.46
N THR A 274 -19.19 -15.52 -3.41
CA THR A 274 -19.87 -16.05 -4.59
C THR A 274 -20.43 -14.92 -5.48
N ARG A 275 -20.65 -15.20 -6.78
CA ARG A 275 -21.24 -14.25 -7.73
C ARG A 275 -22.63 -13.75 -7.30
N ARG A 276 -23.49 -14.63 -6.79
CA ARG A 276 -24.80 -14.25 -6.23
C ARG A 276 -24.63 -13.34 -5.00
N GLY A 277 -23.67 -13.66 -4.13
CA GLY A 277 -23.34 -12.83 -2.97
C GLY A 277 -22.94 -11.40 -3.33
N ARG A 278 -22.28 -11.18 -4.48
CA ARG A 278 -21.94 -9.82 -4.95
C ARG A 278 -23.17 -8.96 -5.23
N ASN A 279 -24.20 -9.51 -5.89
CA ASN A 279 -25.42 -8.76 -6.16
C ASN A 279 -26.16 -8.41 -4.86
N SER A 280 -26.33 -9.42 -3.99
CA SER A 280 -26.94 -9.22 -2.68
C SER A 280 -26.18 -8.21 -1.83
N MET A 281 -24.85 -8.20 -1.89
CA MET A 281 -24.02 -7.22 -1.22
C MET A 281 -24.24 -5.80 -1.70
N ILE A 282 -24.31 -5.56 -3.00
CA ILE A 282 -24.58 -4.22 -3.55
C ILE A 282 -26.00 -3.76 -3.15
N LYS A 283 -27.01 -4.64 -3.23
CA LYS A 283 -28.37 -4.33 -2.77
C LYS A 283 -28.41 -4.00 -1.28
N TYR A 284 -27.69 -4.76 -0.47
CA TYR A 284 -27.54 -4.53 0.97
C TYR A 284 -26.88 -3.17 1.24
N ILE A 285 -25.73 -2.88 0.63
CA ILE A 285 -25.00 -1.61 0.75
C ILE A 285 -25.91 -0.43 0.39
N THR A 286 -26.63 -0.55 -0.72
CA THR A 286 -27.54 0.49 -1.22
C THR A 286 -28.65 0.81 -0.21
N SER A 287 -29.20 -0.23 0.42
CA SER A 287 -30.30 -0.08 1.40
C SER A 287 -29.79 0.34 2.78
N LYS A 288 -28.64 -0.20 3.20
CA LYS A 288 -28.08 -0.04 4.53
C LYS A 288 -27.35 1.31 4.70
N TYR A 289 -26.68 1.81 3.67
CA TYR A 289 -25.76 2.96 3.76
C TYR A 289 -26.17 4.12 2.83
N PRO A 290 -27.33 4.77 3.07
CA PRO A 290 -27.82 5.83 2.18
C PRO A 290 -26.93 7.10 2.17
N ASN A 291 -26.16 7.34 3.24
CA ASN A 291 -25.27 8.50 3.39
C ASN A 291 -23.80 8.20 3.04
N LEU A 292 -23.52 7.06 2.39
CA LEU A 292 -22.16 6.65 2.07
C LEU A 292 -21.47 7.69 1.18
N GLU A 293 -20.28 8.15 1.57
CA GLU A 293 -19.44 9.11 0.84
C GLU A 293 -18.33 8.43 0.04
N SER A 294 -17.82 7.30 0.52
CA SER A 294 -16.76 6.53 -0.13
C SER A 294 -17.04 5.03 -0.10
N LEU A 295 -16.98 4.41 -1.28
CA LEU A 295 -17.05 2.96 -1.46
C LEU A 295 -15.81 2.47 -2.19
N LYS A 296 -15.02 1.63 -1.53
CA LYS A 296 -13.90 0.91 -2.15
C LYS A 296 -14.15 -0.59 -2.05
N MET A 297 -14.13 -1.28 -3.18
CA MET A 297 -14.30 -2.74 -3.23
C MET A 297 -13.32 -3.33 -4.23
N LYS A 298 -12.37 -4.14 -3.75
CA LYS A 298 -11.45 -4.88 -4.62
C LYS A 298 -11.75 -6.37 -4.50
N ARG A 299 -11.78 -7.08 -5.62
CA ARG A 299 -11.91 -8.54 -5.62
C ARG A 299 -10.62 -9.16 -5.08
N TRP A 300 -10.71 -10.32 -4.41
CA TRP A 300 -9.59 -11.26 -4.38
C TRP A 300 -9.36 -11.68 -5.83
N GLU A 301 -8.44 -11.00 -6.52
CA GLU A 301 -7.94 -11.52 -7.80
C GLU A 301 -7.44 -12.92 -7.48
N ASP A 302 -7.88 -13.91 -8.27
CA ASP A 302 -7.33 -15.26 -8.19
C ASP A 302 -5.84 -15.13 -8.50
N ASN A 303 -5.05 -14.86 -7.46
CA ASN A 303 -3.63 -15.08 -7.44
C ASN A 303 -3.48 -16.50 -7.96
N PHE A 304 -2.81 -16.62 -9.10
CA PHE A 304 -2.51 -17.87 -9.80
C PHE A 304 -3.63 -18.45 -10.67
N GLY A 305 -3.52 -18.14 -11.96
CA GLY A 305 -3.65 -19.18 -12.99
C GLY A 305 -5.06 -19.34 -13.55
N GLU A 306 -5.16 -18.90 -14.80
CA GLU A 306 -6.28 -19.04 -15.73
C GLU A 306 -7.46 -18.09 -15.49
N PRO A 307 -7.75 -17.19 -16.47
CA PRO A 307 -9.09 -16.65 -16.57
C PRO A 307 -9.98 -17.85 -16.86
N LEU A 308 -10.69 -18.36 -15.84
CA LEU A 308 -11.80 -19.26 -16.09
C LEU A 308 -12.64 -18.59 -17.17
N LEU A 309 -12.65 -19.27 -18.33
CA LEU A 309 -13.26 -18.92 -19.60
C LEU A 309 -14.77 -18.66 -19.47
N GLU A 310 -15.18 -17.67 -18.67
CA GLU A 310 -16.43 -16.97 -18.91
C GLU A 310 -16.13 -15.89 -19.96
N SER A 311 -15.91 -16.36 -21.18
CA SER A 311 -15.71 -15.58 -22.42
C SER A 311 -16.93 -14.74 -22.83
N THR A 312 -17.89 -14.54 -21.93
CA THR A 312 -18.96 -13.57 -22.09
C THR A 312 -19.19 -12.84 -20.78
N PRO A 313 -18.80 -11.56 -20.69
CA PRO A 313 -19.15 -10.75 -19.56
C PRO A 313 -20.55 -10.18 -19.75
N ASN A 314 -21.55 -11.04 -19.83
CA ASN A 314 -22.91 -10.55 -19.64
C ASN A 314 -23.05 -10.28 -18.14
N ILE A 315 -22.87 -9.01 -17.76
CA ILE A 315 -23.44 -8.51 -16.53
C ILE A 315 -24.91 -8.95 -16.54
N GLN A 316 -25.31 -9.71 -15.53
CA GLN A 316 -26.71 -10.06 -15.36
C GLN A 316 -27.48 -8.74 -15.20
N PRO A 317 -28.58 -8.50 -15.94
CA PRO A 317 -29.33 -7.24 -15.86
C PRO A 317 -29.66 -6.83 -14.43
N GLU A 318 -29.95 -7.80 -13.57
CA GLU A 318 -30.24 -7.62 -12.14
C GLU A 318 -29.09 -6.96 -11.35
N PHE A 319 -27.85 -7.20 -11.76
CA PHE A 319 -26.67 -6.63 -11.12
C PHE A 319 -26.38 -5.22 -11.64
N GLU A 320 -26.58 -4.98 -12.94
CA GLU A 320 -26.57 -3.63 -13.52
C GLU A 320 -27.60 -2.73 -12.81
N ASP A 321 -28.83 -3.23 -12.64
CA ASP A 321 -29.91 -2.56 -11.92
C ASP A 321 -29.56 -2.28 -10.46
N ALA A 322 -28.78 -3.14 -9.81
CA ALA A 322 -28.33 -2.92 -8.43
C ALA A 322 -27.34 -1.75 -8.35
N ILE A 323 -26.40 -1.65 -9.29
CA ILE A 323 -25.42 -0.55 -9.35
C ILE A 323 -26.09 0.78 -9.73
N ILE A 324 -27.03 0.76 -10.69
CA ILE A 324 -27.82 1.94 -11.04
C ILE A 324 -28.65 2.42 -9.84
N ARG A 325 -29.25 1.49 -9.08
CA ARG A 325 -29.93 1.83 -7.82
C ARG A 325 -28.99 2.43 -6.79
N LEU A 326 -27.79 1.87 -6.64
CA LEU A 326 -26.76 2.40 -5.74
C LEU A 326 -26.44 3.86 -6.09
N ALA A 327 -26.18 4.16 -7.36
CA ALA A 327 -25.91 5.54 -7.80
C ALA A 327 -27.06 6.50 -7.46
N ASN A 328 -28.30 6.07 -7.71
CA ASN A 328 -29.49 6.90 -7.52
C ASN A 328 -29.85 7.13 -6.04
N GLN A 329 -29.57 6.16 -5.16
CA GLN A 329 -29.95 6.19 -3.75
C GLN A 329 -28.83 6.74 -2.85
N CYS A 330 -27.57 6.39 -3.11
CA CYS A 330 -26.41 6.87 -2.34
C CYS A 330 -25.91 8.21 -2.89
N ARG A 331 -26.73 9.26 -2.84
CA ARG A 331 -26.43 10.56 -3.48
C ARG A 331 -25.23 11.30 -2.90
N GLN A 332 -24.79 10.93 -1.69
CA GLN A 332 -23.62 11.51 -1.03
C GLN A 332 -22.29 10.87 -1.50
N LEU A 333 -22.35 9.83 -2.33
CA LEU A 333 -21.20 9.07 -2.77
C LEU A 333 -20.32 9.93 -3.68
N LYS A 334 -19.15 10.34 -3.16
CA LYS A 334 -18.16 11.17 -3.84
C LYS A 334 -17.05 10.33 -4.47
N SER A 335 -16.72 9.21 -3.85
CA SER A 335 -15.64 8.31 -4.26
C SER A 335 -16.18 6.90 -4.45
N TYR A 336 -15.99 6.38 -5.67
CA TYR A 336 -16.37 5.03 -6.06
C TYR A 336 -15.16 4.34 -6.70
N ASN A 337 -14.60 3.34 -6.01
CA ASN A 337 -13.48 2.55 -6.49
C ASN A 337 -13.81 1.06 -6.31
N VAL A 338 -14.58 0.54 -7.27
CA VAL A 338 -15.12 -0.82 -7.22
C VAL A 338 -14.62 -1.57 -8.44
N ASP A 339 -13.84 -2.63 -8.19
CA ASP A 339 -13.22 -3.50 -9.19
C ASP A 339 -13.79 -4.93 -9.10
N ILE A 340 -15.12 -5.03 -9.06
CA ILE A 340 -15.84 -6.32 -9.04
C ILE A 340 -16.84 -6.44 -10.19
N HIS A 341 -17.00 -5.38 -10.99
CA HIS A 341 -17.97 -5.29 -12.07
C HIS A 341 -17.45 -4.44 -13.23
N GLN A 342 -18.13 -4.54 -14.36
CA GLN A 342 -17.81 -3.75 -15.54
C GLN A 342 -18.62 -2.46 -15.57
N TYR A 343 -18.11 -1.45 -16.29
CA TYR A 343 -18.80 -0.17 -16.49
C TYR A 343 -19.52 -0.19 -17.83
N THR A 344 -20.79 -0.59 -17.81
CA THR A 344 -21.67 -0.54 -18.98
C THR A 344 -22.08 0.90 -19.28
N PRO A 345 -22.53 1.20 -20.51
CA PRO A 345 -23.10 2.51 -20.84
C PRO A 345 -24.26 2.93 -19.93
N ALA A 346 -25.12 2.00 -19.48
CA ALA A 346 -26.24 2.31 -18.61
C ALA A 346 -25.78 2.71 -17.19
N ILE A 347 -24.80 1.99 -16.62
CA ILE A 347 -24.19 2.37 -15.33
C ILE A 347 -23.55 3.75 -15.43
N LEU A 348 -22.78 4.00 -16.48
CA LEU A 348 -22.10 5.29 -16.68
C LEU A 348 -23.09 6.44 -16.90
N SER A 349 -24.19 6.21 -17.61
CA SER A 349 -25.28 7.19 -17.74
C SER A 349 -25.86 7.55 -16.38
N ALA A 350 -26.15 6.55 -15.54
CA ALA A 350 -26.66 6.78 -14.19
C ALA A 350 -25.65 7.59 -13.34
N PHE A 351 -24.36 7.30 -13.44
CA PHE A 351 -23.32 8.03 -12.72
C PHE A 351 -23.22 9.49 -13.21
N ASP A 352 -23.29 9.69 -14.53
CA ASP A 352 -23.25 11.02 -15.16
C ASP A 352 -24.50 11.87 -14.86
N GLU A 353 -25.66 11.25 -14.69
CA GLU A 353 -26.92 11.90 -14.32
C GLU A 353 -26.92 12.36 -12.87
N VAL A 354 -26.41 11.52 -11.95
CA VAL A 354 -26.33 11.85 -10.52
C VAL A 354 -25.31 12.95 -10.27
N GLY A 355 -24.17 12.92 -10.97
CA GLY A 355 -23.15 13.98 -10.97
C GLY A 355 -22.32 14.15 -9.69
N SER A 356 -22.83 13.71 -8.52
CA SER A 356 -22.06 13.66 -7.27
C SER A 356 -21.04 12.53 -7.25
N LEU A 357 -21.35 11.42 -7.94
CA LEU A 357 -20.48 10.25 -8.06
C LEU A 357 -19.39 10.50 -9.10
N LYS A 358 -18.13 10.47 -8.65
CA LYS A 358 -16.95 10.69 -9.48
C LYS A 358 -16.00 9.50 -9.39
N LEU A 359 -15.73 8.90 -10.54
CA LEU A 359 -14.69 7.86 -10.67
C LEU A 359 -13.31 8.54 -10.68
N LYS A 360 -12.58 8.44 -9.55
CA LYS A 360 -11.21 8.98 -9.46
C LYS A 360 -10.15 8.03 -10.00
N SER A 361 -10.41 6.73 -9.95
CA SER A 361 -9.47 5.70 -10.38
C SER A 361 -10.19 4.62 -11.18
N PHE A 362 -9.54 4.11 -12.22
CA PHE A 362 -10.03 2.98 -13.00
C PHE A 362 -8.89 2.01 -13.33
N SER A 363 -9.18 0.71 -13.26
CA SER A 363 -8.26 -0.38 -13.60
C SER A 363 -8.90 -1.28 -14.65
N SER A 364 -8.15 -1.61 -15.71
CA SER A 364 -8.61 -2.45 -16.82
C SER A 364 -8.05 -3.88 -16.77
N MET A 365 -7.67 -4.38 -15.59
CA MET A 365 -7.02 -5.69 -15.37
C MET A 365 -7.71 -6.87 -16.07
N ALA A 366 -9.02 -6.80 -16.34
CA ALA A 366 -9.78 -7.82 -17.07
C ALA A 366 -9.81 -7.63 -18.61
N SER A 367 -8.73 -7.13 -19.21
CA SER A 367 -8.44 -7.13 -20.67
C SER A 367 -9.44 -6.50 -21.65
N ASN A 368 -10.53 -5.85 -21.20
CA ASN A 368 -11.54 -5.33 -22.13
C ASN A 368 -11.37 -3.81 -22.40
N ILE A 369 -10.68 -3.49 -23.50
CA ILE A 369 -10.60 -2.12 -24.05
C ILE A 369 -11.98 -1.47 -24.26
N THR A 370 -13.03 -2.28 -24.41
CA THR A 370 -14.42 -1.82 -24.52
C THR A 370 -14.90 -1.05 -23.29
N HIS A 371 -14.44 -1.42 -22.08
CA HIS A 371 -14.80 -0.69 -20.86
C HIS A 371 -14.12 0.66 -20.82
N LEU A 372 -12.82 0.68 -21.14
CA LEU A 372 -12.06 1.92 -21.22
C LEU A 372 -12.70 2.87 -22.24
N ARG A 373 -13.14 2.34 -23.39
CA ARG A 373 -13.90 3.10 -24.40
C ARG A 373 -15.23 3.62 -23.88
N SER A 374 -15.97 2.81 -23.10
CA SER A 374 -17.24 3.22 -22.51
C SER A 374 -17.06 4.39 -21.55
N ILE A 375 -16.03 4.33 -20.69
CA ILE A 375 -15.67 5.42 -19.77
C ILE A 375 -15.21 6.66 -20.53
N ALA A 376 -14.38 6.50 -21.58
CA ALA A 376 -13.93 7.60 -22.43
C ALA A 376 -15.08 8.29 -23.18
N ASN A 377 -16.21 7.60 -23.40
CA ASN A 377 -17.41 8.18 -23.98
C ASN A 377 -18.34 8.83 -22.94
N SER A 378 -18.08 8.66 -21.65
CA SER A 378 -18.85 9.22 -20.53
C SER A 378 -18.24 10.53 -20.02
N LYS A 379 -19.00 11.31 -19.24
CA LYS A 379 -18.47 12.49 -18.53
C LYS A 379 -17.49 12.09 -17.41
N GLN A 380 -17.51 10.83 -16.96
CA GLN A 380 -16.59 10.32 -15.94
C GLN A 380 -15.10 10.46 -16.32
N LYS A 381 -14.76 10.49 -17.62
CA LYS A 381 -13.37 10.69 -18.08
C LYS A 381 -12.70 11.94 -17.54
N TYR A 382 -13.48 12.97 -17.21
CA TYR A 382 -12.96 14.23 -16.66
C TYR A 382 -12.68 14.15 -15.16
N TYR A 383 -13.06 13.07 -14.47
CA TYR A 383 -12.82 12.91 -13.04
C TYR A 383 -11.73 11.90 -12.70
N ILE A 384 -11.27 11.12 -13.69
CA ILE A 384 -10.26 10.09 -13.49
C ILE A 384 -8.88 10.73 -13.35
N GLU A 385 -8.27 10.49 -12.19
CA GLU A 385 -6.93 10.94 -11.82
C GLU A 385 -5.92 9.78 -11.92
N ARG A 386 -6.37 8.53 -11.75
CA ARG A 386 -5.51 7.33 -11.88
C ARG A 386 -6.10 6.33 -12.87
N LEU A 387 -5.27 5.85 -13.78
CA LEU A 387 -5.65 4.87 -14.79
C LEU A 387 -4.62 3.73 -14.83
N ASP A 388 -5.09 2.52 -14.59
CA ASP A 388 -4.28 1.30 -14.68
C ASP A 388 -4.80 0.49 -15.88
N VAL A 389 -3.98 0.27 -16.90
CA VAL A 389 -4.37 -0.28 -18.21
C VAL A 389 -3.61 -1.56 -18.51
N LEU A 390 -4.31 -2.66 -18.66
CA LEU A 390 -3.73 -3.89 -19.20
C LEU A 390 -3.44 -3.73 -20.69
N VAL A 391 -2.17 -3.88 -21.09
CA VAL A 391 -1.76 -3.78 -22.49
C VAL A 391 -2.16 -5.06 -23.23
N PRO A 392 -3.02 -4.99 -24.27
CA PRO A 392 -3.45 -6.18 -25.01
C PRO A 392 -2.32 -6.75 -25.89
N HIS A 393 -2.37 -8.07 -26.14
CA HIS A 393 -1.40 -8.77 -27.00
C HIS A 393 -1.49 -8.39 -28.47
N THR A 394 -2.69 -8.04 -28.93
CA THR A 394 -2.92 -7.60 -30.30
C THR A 394 -2.79 -6.09 -30.37
N SER A 395 -2.28 -5.57 -31.49
CA SER A 395 -2.20 -4.13 -31.71
C SER A 395 -3.59 -3.52 -31.54
N ALA A 396 -3.72 -2.67 -30.52
CA ALA A 396 -4.92 -1.88 -30.27
C ALA A 396 -4.61 -0.44 -30.69
N PRO A 397 -4.69 -0.12 -31.99
CA PRO A 397 -4.28 1.19 -32.51
C PRO A 397 -5.02 2.35 -31.83
N ASP A 398 -6.24 2.11 -31.34
CA ASP A 398 -7.07 3.11 -30.68
C ASP A 398 -6.71 3.32 -29.20
N LEU A 399 -5.86 2.50 -28.58
CA LEU A 399 -5.65 2.55 -27.13
C LEU A 399 -5.12 3.90 -26.67
N MET A 400 -4.08 4.41 -27.34
CA MET A 400 -3.55 5.74 -27.04
C MET A 400 -4.56 6.85 -27.35
N TYR A 401 -5.36 6.70 -28.41
CA TYR A 401 -6.43 7.64 -28.72
C TYR A 401 -7.48 7.70 -27.60
N ILE A 402 -7.83 6.55 -27.03
CA ILE A 402 -8.77 6.45 -25.90
C ILE A 402 -8.15 7.08 -24.64
N ILE A 403 -6.89 6.75 -24.31
CA ILE A 403 -6.18 7.29 -23.12
C ILE A 403 -6.04 8.82 -23.22
N ASN A 404 -5.84 9.37 -24.41
CA ASN A 404 -5.77 10.82 -24.61
C ASN A 404 -7.10 11.55 -24.35
N GLN A 405 -8.21 10.85 -24.15
CA GLN A 405 -9.47 11.50 -23.76
C GLN A 405 -9.55 11.85 -22.27
N PHE A 406 -8.64 11.31 -21.44
CA PHE A 406 -8.62 11.52 -19.99
C PHE A 406 -7.69 12.70 -19.64
N THR A 407 -8.25 13.91 -19.53
CA THR A 407 -7.46 15.15 -19.42
C THR A 407 -6.99 15.50 -18.00
N ASN A 408 -7.46 14.77 -16.98
CA ASN A 408 -7.12 15.02 -15.57
C ASN A 408 -6.24 13.93 -14.95
N LEU A 409 -5.62 13.08 -15.78
CA LEU A 409 -4.72 12.03 -15.33
C LEU A 409 -3.52 12.61 -14.57
N ARG A 410 -3.31 12.07 -13.37
CA ARG A 410 -2.15 12.26 -12.50
C ARG A 410 -1.28 11.00 -12.41
N SER A 411 -1.87 9.83 -12.60
CA SER A 411 -1.18 8.55 -12.56
C SER A 411 -1.65 7.66 -13.71
N LEU A 412 -0.71 7.14 -14.51
CA LEU A 412 -1.00 6.15 -15.55
C LEU A 412 -0.04 4.97 -15.41
N ILE A 413 -0.61 3.76 -15.36
CA ILE A 413 0.15 2.52 -15.25
C ILE A 413 -0.27 1.59 -16.38
N PHE A 414 0.66 1.23 -17.25
CA PHE A 414 0.49 0.12 -18.18
C PHE A 414 0.93 -1.17 -17.50
N ILE A 415 0.04 -2.16 -17.47
CA ILE A 415 0.26 -3.47 -16.86
C ILE A 415 0.56 -4.47 -17.97
N PRO A 416 1.64 -5.25 -17.86
CA PRO A 416 1.95 -6.29 -18.83
C PRO A 416 0.93 -7.42 -18.73
N SER A 417 0.57 -8.02 -19.87
CA SER A 417 -0.36 -9.15 -19.88
C SER A 417 0.31 -10.45 -19.38
N PRO A 418 -0.32 -11.22 -18.46
CA PRO A 418 0.29 -12.35 -17.77
C PRO A 418 0.63 -13.57 -18.65
N SER A 419 0.09 -13.67 -19.87
CA SER A 419 0.40 -14.77 -20.79
C SER A 419 1.67 -14.55 -21.63
N LEU A 420 2.43 -13.49 -21.34
CA LEU A 420 3.72 -13.23 -21.97
C LEU A 420 4.80 -14.13 -21.36
N GLY A 421 5.05 -15.27 -22.02
CA GLY A 421 6.32 -15.98 -21.90
C GLY A 421 7.51 -15.09 -22.32
N HIS A 422 8.72 -15.57 -22.01
CA HIS A 422 10.02 -14.90 -22.13
C HIS A 422 10.11 -13.68 -23.10
N ILE A 423 10.64 -12.57 -22.58
CA ILE A 423 10.77 -11.22 -23.19
C ILE A 423 11.48 -11.18 -24.55
N GLU A 424 12.24 -12.22 -24.91
CA GLU A 424 13.22 -12.15 -26.00
C GLU A 424 12.62 -12.20 -27.42
N ASP A 425 11.40 -12.73 -27.58
CA ASP A 425 10.72 -12.86 -28.88
C ASP A 425 9.43 -12.01 -28.99
N GLN A 426 9.25 -11.00 -28.12
CA GLN A 426 8.00 -10.24 -28.05
C GLN A 426 7.90 -9.16 -29.15
N ASP A 427 6.86 -9.26 -29.96
CA ASP A 427 6.37 -8.14 -30.77
C ASP A 427 5.63 -7.15 -29.85
N PHE A 428 6.29 -6.03 -29.55
CA PHE A 428 5.70 -4.94 -28.77
C PHE A 428 4.48 -4.38 -29.49
N SER A 429 3.30 -4.46 -28.85
CA SER A 429 2.02 -4.13 -29.48
C SER A 429 1.63 -2.65 -29.37
N LEU A 430 2.21 -1.92 -28.40
CA LEU A 430 1.85 -0.52 -28.10
C LEU A 430 3.02 0.44 -28.38
N ASP A 431 2.85 1.26 -29.41
CA ASP A 431 3.73 2.40 -29.71
C ASP A 431 3.33 3.62 -28.88
N VAL A 432 4.27 4.19 -28.12
CA VAL A 432 4.09 5.42 -27.33
C VAL A 432 5.12 6.45 -27.77
N THR A 433 4.63 7.56 -28.34
CA THR A 433 5.46 8.76 -28.60
C THR A 433 5.53 9.58 -27.32
N LEU A 434 6.60 9.43 -26.54
CA LEU A 434 6.66 9.86 -25.14
C LEU A 434 6.48 11.38 -24.99
N ASP A 435 7.17 12.17 -25.79
CA ASP A 435 7.11 13.63 -25.76
C ASP A 435 5.71 14.16 -26.08
N ALA A 436 5.11 13.72 -27.20
CA ALA A 436 3.75 14.11 -27.55
C ALA A 436 2.72 13.65 -26.49
N PHE A 437 2.98 12.52 -25.83
CA PHE A 437 2.12 12.01 -24.77
C PHE A 437 2.19 12.87 -23.50
N LEU A 438 3.39 13.26 -23.08
CA LEU A 438 3.59 14.13 -21.92
C LEU A 438 3.14 15.57 -22.17
N ASP A 439 3.24 16.06 -23.41
CA ASP A 439 2.66 17.35 -23.83
C ASP A 439 1.15 17.38 -23.61
N HIS A 440 0.48 16.27 -23.93
CA HIS A 440 -0.96 16.13 -23.83
C HIS A 440 -1.44 15.95 -22.38
N HIS A 441 -0.65 15.27 -21.55
CA HIS A 441 -0.98 14.95 -20.15
C HIS A 441 -0.15 15.77 -19.15
N GLN A 442 -0.28 17.09 -19.19
CA GLN A 442 0.51 18.03 -18.36
C GLN A 442 0.34 17.87 -16.84
N LYS A 443 -0.72 17.20 -16.38
CA LYS A 443 -1.01 16.94 -14.96
C LYS A 443 -0.44 15.62 -14.46
N LEU A 444 0.20 14.85 -15.34
CA LEU A 444 0.72 13.52 -15.03
C LEU A 444 1.94 13.64 -14.10
N ILE A 445 1.84 13.00 -12.93
CA ILE A 445 2.86 12.96 -11.88
C ILE A 445 3.57 11.61 -11.90
N ASN A 446 2.80 10.53 -12.07
CA ASN A 446 3.29 9.15 -12.07
C ASN A 446 3.01 8.48 -13.42
N LEU A 447 4.05 7.93 -14.05
CA LEU A 447 3.93 7.19 -15.29
C LEU A 447 4.69 5.87 -15.20
N LYS A 448 3.99 4.75 -15.41
CA LYS A 448 4.59 3.43 -15.55
C LYS A 448 4.27 2.85 -16.92
N LEU A 449 5.30 2.66 -17.74
CA LEU A 449 5.22 2.10 -19.09
C LEU A 449 5.78 0.68 -19.05
N CYS A 450 4.93 -0.34 -19.15
CA CYS A 450 5.37 -1.73 -19.24
C CYS A 450 5.18 -2.26 -20.66
N THR A 451 6.16 -3.01 -21.18
CA THR A 451 6.04 -3.73 -22.47
C THR A 451 5.62 -2.84 -23.65
N CYS A 452 6.12 -1.61 -23.69
CA CYS A 452 5.80 -0.63 -24.73
C CYS A 452 6.97 -0.44 -25.70
N LYS A 453 6.68 0.04 -26.90
CA LYS A 453 7.67 0.57 -27.84
C LYS A 453 7.66 2.09 -27.76
N LEU A 454 8.73 2.66 -27.20
CA LEU A 454 8.86 4.10 -26.99
C LEU A 454 9.55 4.75 -28.19
N ARG A 455 8.98 5.87 -28.65
CA ARG A 455 9.55 6.75 -29.68
C ARG A 455 9.51 8.19 -29.20
N PHE A 456 10.32 9.03 -29.84
CA PHE A 456 10.25 10.47 -29.70
C PHE A 456 9.77 11.08 -31.01
N SER A 457 9.02 12.18 -30.95
CA SER A 457 8.59 12.87 -32.16
C SER A 457 9.79 13.49 -32.89
N ASN A 458 9.64 13.70 -34.20
CA ASN A 458 10.68 14.32 -35.03
C ASN A 458 10.82 15.85 -34.77
N ASN A 459 9.93 16.44 -33.98
CA ASN A 459 9.87 17.88 -33.70
C ASN A 459 10.39 18.15 -32.29
N LEU A 460 11.55 17.60 -31.94
CA LEU A 460 12.20 17.85 -30.66
C LEU A 460 12.75 19.28 -30.59
N ASP A 461 11.86 20.25 -30.41
CA ASP A 461 12.19 21.45 -29.65
C ASP A 461 12.20 21.06 -28.15
N ALA A 462 13.12 20.16 -27.78
CA ALA A 462 13.29 19.59 -26.43
C ALA A 462 13.52 20.65 -25.33
N ALA A 463 13.64 21.93 -25.70
CA ALA A 463 13.84 23.06 -24.81
C ALA A 463 12.53 23.74 -24.32
N LEU A 464 11.35 23.40 -24.85
CA LEU A 464 10.10 24.09 -24.50
C LEU A 464 9.13 23.27 -23.63
N HIS A 465 9.22 21.94 -23.64
CA HIS A 465 8.33 21.11 -22.84
C HIS A 465 8.84 20.94 -21.41
N LYS A 466 7.97 21.15 -20.43
CA LYS A 466 8.20 20.83 -19.02
C LYS A 466 7.04 20.02 -18.48
N SER A 467 7.28 18.75 -18.23
CA SER A 467 6.39 17.82 -17.58
C SER A 467 6.42 17.98 -16.06
N ALA A 468 5.30 17.69 -15.40
CA ALA A 468 5.17 17.63 -13.94
C ALA A 468 5.46 16.22 -13.37
N ILE A 469 6.06 15.32 -14.17
CA ILE A 469 6.37 13.95 -13.73
C ILE A 469 7.38 13.98 -12.59
N GLU A 470 7.00 13.34 -11.48
CA GLU A 470 7.87 13.08 -10.34
C GLU A 470 8.34 11.62 -10.29
N SER A 471 7.58 10.69 -10.85
CA SER A 471 7.90 9.25 -10.89
C SER A 471 7.70 8.66 -12.27
N LEU A 472 8.77 8.12 -12.85
CA LEU A 472 8.77 7.45 -14.14
C LEU A 472 9.35 6.04 -14.03
N GLU A 473 8.56 5.04 -14.41
CA GLU A 473 8.99 3.65 -14.52
C GLU A 473 8.82 3.17 -15.96
N ILE A 474 9.90 2.77 -16.61
CA ILE A 474 9.90 2.17 -17.95
C ILE A 474 10.39 0.73 -17.79
N VAL A 475 9.48 -0.23 -17.91
CA VAL A 475 9.75 -1.66 -17.65
C VAL A 475 9.53 -2.49 -18.90
N SER A 476 10.45 -3.41 -19.16
CA SER A 476 10.47 -4.33 -20.30
C SER A 476 10.08 -3.67 -21.63
N SER A 477 10.51 -2.42 -21.86
CA SER A 477 10.11 -1.63 -23.04
C SER A 477 11.29 -1.47 -24.02
N VAL A 478 11.00 -1.29 -25.31
CA VAL A 478 12.01 -1.00 -26.34
C VAL A 478 11.97 0.48 -26.68
N ILE A 479 13.13 1.13 -26.61
CA ILE A 479 13.29 2.51 -27.05
C ILE A 479 13.82 2.45 -28.48
N GLU A 480 13.01 2.92 -29.44
CA GLU A 480 13.38 3.00 -30.84
C GLU A 480 13.72 4.44 -31.22
N ASN A 481 15.02 4.73 -31.37
CA ASN A 481 15.49 5.99 -31.95
C ASN A 481 15.40 5.89 -33.48
N SER A 482 14.17 5.96 -34.00
CA SER A 482 13.90 5.83 -35.43
C SER A 482 14.16 7.11 -36.23
N SER A 483 14.60 8.23 -35.62
CA SER A 483 14.83 9.46 -36.38
C SER A 483 16.22 9.47 -37.03
N PRO A 484 16.32 9.36 -38.37
CA PRO A 484 17.60 9.47 -39.08
C PRO A 484 18.22 10.88 -38.99
N ARG A 485 17.46 11.88 -38.49
CA ARG A 485 17.93 13.27 -38.31
C ARG A 485 18.44 13.55 -36.89
N HIS A 486 17.98 12.78 -35.89
CA HIS A 486 18.40 12.91 -34.50
C HIS A 486 18.73 11.53 -33.92
N PRO A 487 19.81 10.86 -34.40
CA PRO A 487 20.25 9.56 -33.88
C PRO A 487 20.70 9.60 -32.41
N SER A 488 20.78 10.80 -31.81
CA SER A 488 21.40 11.10 -30.52
C SER A 488 20.41 11.57 -29.43
N VAL A 489 19.10 11.38 -29.61
CA VAL A 489 18.15 11.67 -28.52
C VAL A 489 18.31 10.57 -27.49
N ASP A 490 19.21 10.82 -26.55
CA ASP A 490 19.34 9.99 -25.37
C ASP A 490 18.10 10.20 -24.51
N LEU A 491 17.44 9.10 -24.12
CA LEU A 491 16.33 9.15 -23.16
C LEU A 491 16.76 9.93 -21.92
N ALA A 492 18.01 9.77 -21.47
CA ALA A 492 18.51 10.50 -20.32
C ALA A 492 18.53 12.02 -20.55
N ASN A 493 19.02 12.48 -21.70
CA ASN A 493 19.03 13.90 -22.06
C ASN A 493 17.61 14.46 -22.19
N TYR A 494 16.67 13.68 -22.74
CA TYR A 494 15.28 14.10 -22.80
C TYR A 494 14.66 14.25 -21.41
N LEU A 495 14.88 13.28 -20.53
CA LEU A 495 14.35 13.31 -19.17
C LEU A 495 14.92 14.48 -18.37
N SER A 496 16.22 14.78 -18.51
CA SER A 496 16.89 15.86 -17.78
C SER A 496 16.39 17.25 -18.15
N THR A 497 15.96 17.45 -19.40
CA THR A 497 15.39 18.72 -19.86
C THR A 497 13.88 18.80 -19.64
N SER A 498 13.17 17.71 -19.93
CA SER A 498 11.71 17.73 -20.07
C SER A 498 10.97 17.34 -18.79
N CYS A 499 11.63 16.69 -17.83
CA CYS A 499 11.02 16.26 -16.56
C CYS A 499 11.79 16.81 -15.33
N PRO A 500 11.94 18.13 -15.15
CA PRO A 500 12.81 18.70 -14.12
C PRO A 500 12.46 18.28 -12.68
N ASP A 501 11.19 17.94 -12.43
CA ASP A 501 10.69 17.54 -11.11
C ASP A 501 10.82 16.03 -10.82
N LEU A 502 11.49 15.28 -11.71
CA LEU A 502 11.68 13.83 -11.58
C LEU A 502 12.48 13.50 -10.32
N LYS A 503 11.89 12.66 -9.45
CA LYS A 503 12.48 12.18 -8.18
C LYS A 503 12.75 10.68 -8.21
N ILE A 504 11.93 9.92 -8.92
CA ILE A 504 12.00 8.46 -9.00
C ILE A 504 12.10 8.05 -10.46
N LEU A 505 13.16 7.34 -10.81
CA LEU A 505 13.37 6.81 -12.16
C LEU A 505 13.69 5.32 -12.10
N THR A 506 12.86 4.50 -12.75
CA THR A 506 13.16 3.08 -12.97
C THR A 506 13.26 2.81 -14.47
N LEU A 507 14.39 2.30 -14.94
CA LEU A 507 14.61 1.91 -16.33
C LEU A 507 14.99 0.43 -16.43
N SER A 508 14.11 -0.35 -17.04
CA SER A 508 14.35 -1.71 -17.49
C SER A 508 13.98 -1.81 -18.96
N CYS A 509 14.87 -1.35 -19.84
CA CYS A 509 14.59 -1.29 -21.26
C CYS A 509 15.65 -2.00 -22.09
N ASN A 510 15.22 -2.58 -23.22
CA ASN A 510 16.12 -3.10 -24.24
C ASN A 510 16.42 -1.97 -25.23
N PHE A 511 17.62 -1.38 -25.15
CA PHE A 511 18.08 -0.43 -26.14
C PHE A 511 18.44 -1.18 -27.43
N ARG A 512 17.60 -1.09 -28.47
CA ARG A 512 17.92 -1.62 -29.81
C ARG A 512 18.86 -0.65 -30.52
N GLN A 513 20.12 -0.59 -30.09
CA GLN A 513 21.20 0.04 -30.87
C GLN A 513 22.02 -1.03 -31.62
N PRO A 514 22.59 -0.71 -32.79
CA PRO A 514 23.37 -1.66 -33.57
C PRO A 514 24.56 -2.23 -32.75
N LEU A 515 24.66 -3.56 -32.74
CA LEU A 515 25.49 -4.44 -31.90
C LEU A 515 27.03 -4.35 -32.11
N ILE A 516 27.60 -3.15 -32.23
CA ILE A 516 29.06 -2.99 -32.45
C ILE A 516 29.69 -2.20 -31.29
N GLY A 517 30.05 -2.91 -30.21
CA GLY A 517 30.91 -2.41 -29.13
C GLY A 517 30.26 -2.36 -27.74
N PRO A 518 31.07 -2.18 -26.66
CA PRO A 518 30.55 -1.84 -25.33
C PRO A 518 29.79 -0.50 -25.43
N GLN A 519 28.58 -0.45 -24.86
CA GLN A 519 27.77 0.76 -24.81
C GLN A 519 27.90 1.37 -23.41
N ASP A 520 28.41 2.61 -23.38
CA ASP A 520 28.41 3.45 -22.20
C ASP A 520 27.10 4.24 -22.19
N TYR A 521 26.33 4.13 -21.11
CA TYR A 521 25.07 4.84 -20.94
C TYR A 521 25.31 6.10 -20.12
N HIS A 522 25.07 7.27 -20.70
CA HIS A 522 25.30 8.56 -20.03
C HIS A 522 23.97 9.09 -19.49
N ILE A 523 23.93 9.38 -18.20
CA ILE A 523 22.76 9.98 -17.54
C ILE A 523 23.18 11.27 -16.88
N ASP A 524 22.58 12.38 -17.30
CA ASP A 524 22.85 13.71 -16.75
C ASP A 524 21.70 14.15 -15.84
N PHE A 525 21.96 14.24 -14.54
CA PHE A 525 21.05 14.76 -13.51
C PHE A 525 21.50 16.13 -12.98
N SER A 526 22.35 16.86 -13.70
CA SER A 526 22.82 18.19 -13.29
C SER A 526 21.69 19.20 -13.04
N SER A 527 20.50 18.94 -13.60
CA SER A 527 19.28 19.74 -13.45
C SER A 527 18.21 19.13 -12.54
N GLN A 528 18.41 17.94 -11.94
CA GLN A 528 17.35 17.15 -11.28
C GLN A 528 17.74 16.59 -9.90
N ASP A 529 16.88 16.76 -8.88
CA ASP A 529 17.03 16.12 -7.55
C ASP A 529 16.44 14.70 -7.54
N ILE A 530 17.09 13.79 -8.28
CA ILE A 530 16.74 12.37 -8.26
C ILE A 530 16.98 11.82 -6.86
N GLN A 531 15.97 11.19 -6.27
CA GLN A 531 16.04 10.57 -4.95
C GLN A 531 16.28 9.07 -5.06
N TYR A 532 15.66 8.44 -6.07
CA TYR A 532 15.71 7.01 -6.32
C TYR A 532 15.93 6.73 -7.81
N LEU A 533 16.94 5.92 -8.10
CA LEU A 533 17.27 5.46 -9.44
C LEU A 533 17.40 3.94 -9.41
N CYS A 534 16.61 3.25 -10.25
CA CYS A 534 16.69 1.82 -10.47
C CYS A 534 16.98 1.54 -11.95
N LEU A 535 18.07 0.83 -12.24
CA LEU A 535 18.51 0.54 -13.59
C LEU A 535 18.70 -0.97 -13.75
N TYR A 536 17.99 -1.56 -14.71
CA TYR A 536 18.20 -2.95 -15.11
C TYR A 536 19.09 -2.95 -16.35
N LEU A 537 20.29 -3.51 -16.20
CA LEU A 537 21.27 -3.61 -17.26
C LEU A 537 21.33 -5.03 -17.80
N LYS A 538 21.40 -5.15 -19.14
CA LYS A 538 21.64 -6.43 -19.82
C LYS A 538 23.04 -6.41 -20.44
N GLY A 539 23.92 -7.32 -19.99
CA GLY A 539 25.28 -7.46 -20.52
C GLY A 539 26.35 -6.60 -19.84
N TYR A 540 27.47 -6.37 -20.54
CA TYR A 540 28.66 -5.65 -20.05
C TYR A 540 28.53 -4.13 -20.26
N MET A 541 27.46 -3.53 -19.75
CA MET A 541 27.21 -2.10 -19.85
C MET A 541 27.94 -1.35 -18.73
N SER A 542 28.44 -0.16 -19.05
CA SER A 542 28.87 0.82 -18.04
C SER A 542 27.93 2.01 -18.06
N ILE A 543 27.69 2.62 -16.89
CA ILE A 543 26.85 3.80 -16.75
C ILE A 543 27.72 4.95 -16.25
N CYS A 544 27.59 6.09 -16.88
CA CYS A 544 28.17 7.36 -16.46
C CYS A 544 27.03 8.23 -15.94
N ILE A 545 27.01 8.57 -14.65
CA ILE A 545 26.02 9.45 -14.04
C ILE A 545 26.69 10.78 -13.72
N GLN A 546 26.12 11.88 -14.20
CA GLN A 546 26.49 13.23 -13.77
C GLN A 546 25.47 13.71 -12.74
N ASP A 547 25.92 14.08 -11.55
CA ASP A 547 25.04 14.51 -10.46
C ASP A 547 24.68 16.02 -10.52
N LEU A 548 23.86 16.47 -9.57
CA LEU A 548 23.47 17.88 -9.39
C LEU A 548 24.65 18.85 -9.22
N ARG A 549 25.82 18.37 -8.77
CA ARG A 549 27.03 19.18 -8.62
C ARG A 549 27.86 19.21 -9.91
N GLY A 550 27.42 18.49 -10.93
CA GLY A 550 28.14 18.28 -12.18
C GLY A 550 29.25 17.25 -12.06
N GLU A 551 29.35 16.51 -10.96
CA GLU A 551 30.36 15.47 -10.76
C GLU A 551 29.98 14.21 -11.54
N THR A 552 30.93 13.68 -12.30
CA THR A 552 30.74 12.46 -13.08
C THR A 552 31.19 11.23 -12.33
N GLN A 553 30.32 10.23 -12.25
CA GLN A 553 30.57 8.96 -11.58
C GLN A 553 30.30 7.80 -12.53
N TRP A 554 31.25 6.87 -12.60
CA TRP A 554 31.16 5.69 -13.46
C TRP A 554 30.77 4.46 -12.64
N TYR A 555 29.88 3.66 -13.20
CA TYR A 555 29.40 2.40 -12.65
C TYR A 555 29.57 1.30 -13.67
N SER A 556 30.15 0.17 -13.26
CA SER A 556 30.30 -1.01 -14.11
C SER A 556 29.64 -2.22 -13.44
N LEU A 557 28.98 -3.06 -14.23
CA LEU A 557 28.46 -4.34 -13.74
C LEU A 557 29.56 -5.40 -13.88
N LEU A 558 30.13 -5.87 -12.77
CA LEU A 558 31.18 -6.89 -12.76
C LEU A 558 30.63 -8.23 -12.30
N LYS A 559 30.86 -9.28 -13.10
CA LYS A 559 30.61 -10.66 -12.67
C LYS A 559 31.69 -11.10 -11.68
N ARG A 560 31.30 -11.41 -10.45
CA ARG A 560 32.16 -12.03 -9.42
C ARG A 560 31.55 -13.39 -9.04
N GLY A 561 32.08 -14.46 -9.63
CA GLY A 561 31.53 -15.81 -9.46
C GLY A 561 30.16 -15.95 -10.12
N SER A 562 29.15 -16.38 -9.36
CA SER A 562 27.75 -16.49 -9.80
C SER A 562 26.93 -15.21 -9.59
N ARG A 563 27.52 -14.14 -9.04
CA ARG A 563 26.82 -12.89 -8.74
C ARG A 563 27.37 -11.72 -9.56
N PHE A 564 26.49 -10.77 -9.85
CA PHE A 564 26.88 -9.46 -10.37
C PHE A 564 27.05 -8.49 -9.21
N VAL A 565 28.12 -7.70 -9.28
CA VAL A 565 28.40 -6.61 -8.36
C VAL A 565 28.58 -5.37 -9.19
N CYS A 566 27.77 -4.35 -8.94
CA CYS A 566 28.03 -3.03 -9.49
C CYS A 566 29.20 -2.41 -8.72
N CYS A 567 30.18 -1.89 -9.45
CA CYS A 567 31.32 -1.21 -8.88
C CYS A 567 31.34 0.23 -9.34
N ARG A 568 31.56 1.16 -8.40
CA ARG A 568 31.97 2.53 -8.75
C ARG A 568 33.39 2.48 -9.31
N GLU A 569 33.59 3.03 -10.49
CA GLU A 569 34.89 3.14 -11.16
C GLU A 569 35.45 4.56 -10.95
N GLU A 570 36.77 4.68 -10.79
CA GLU A 570 37.45 5.98 -10.62
C GLU A 570 37.53 6.80 -11.93
N GLY A 571 37.08 6.24 -13.04
CA GLY A 571 37.02 6.87 -14.35
C GLY A 571 36.35 5.97 -15.38
N GLN A 572 36.39 6.37 -16.65
CA GLN A 572 35.79 5.57 -17.73
C GLN A 572 36.42 4.16 -17.76
N PRO A 573 35.60 3.09 -17.67
CA PRO A 573 36.13 1.74 -17.62
C PRO A 573 36.84 1.40 -18.94
N LYS A 574 38.07 0.87 -18.83
CA LYS A 574 38.83 0.41 -20.01
C LYS A 574 38.07 -0.74 -20.67
N ILE A 575 37.81 -0.62 -21.99
CA ILE A 575 37.11 -1.61 -22.82
C ILE A 575 37.59 -3.02 -22.50
N ARG A 576 36.74 -3.82 -21.86
CA ARG A 576 37.03 -5.23 -21.56
C ARG A 576 36.54 -6.06 -22.75
N ARG A 577 37.42 -6.87 -23.34
CA ARG A 577 37.06 -7.79 -24.44
C ARG A 577 35.93 -8.70 -23.99
N VAL A 578 34.79 -8.62 -24.68
CA VAL A 578 33.64 -9.51 -24.50
C VAL A 578 34.05 -10.91 -24.98
N THR A 579 34.31 -11.83 -24.05
CA THR A 579 34.36 -13.26 -24.38
C THR A 579 32.93 -13.75 -24.63
N ARG A 580 32.77 -14.71 -25.55
CA ARG A 580 31.48 -15.20 -26.12
C ARG A 580 30.54 -15.92 -25.12
N SER A 581 30.46 -15.50 -23.86
CA SER A 581 29.39 -15.94 -22.94
C SER A 581 28.10 -15.19 -23.25
N LYS A 582 26.95 -15.86 -23.06
CA LYS A 582 25.62 -15.24 -23.19
C LYS A 582 25.56 -13.94 -22.36
N PRO A 583 24.92 -12.86 -22.87
CA PRO A 583 24.72 -11.66 -22.08
C PRO A 583 23.83 -11.99 -20.88
N GLU A 584 24.39 -11.89 -19.68
CA GLU A 584 23.66 -12.04 -18.42
C GLU A 584 23.19 -10.65 -17.93
N SER A 585 22.07 -10.59 -17.21
CA SER A 585 21.42 -9.35 -16.73
C SER A 585 21.66 -9.11 -15.24
N GLY A 586 21.65 -7.84 -14.82
CA GLY A 586 21.74 -7.43 -13.42
C GLY A 586 20.97 -6.14 -13.13
N ILE A 587 20.58 -5.95 -11.87
CA ILE A 587 19.83 -4.77 -11.39
C ILE A 587 20.76 -3.90 -10.55
N ILE A 588 20.71 -2.59 -10.77
CA ILE A 588 21.42 -1.58 -10.01
C ILE A 588 20.40 -0.66 -9.35
N TYR A 589 20.41 -0.63 -8.01
CA TYR A 589 19.65 0.31 -7.20
C TYR A 589 20.57 1.42 -6.68
N ILE A 590 20.17 2.67 -6.85
CA ILE A 590 20.90 3.86 -6.42
C ILE A 590 19.94 4.77 -5.66
N LYS A 591 20.21 4.99 -4.37
CA LYS A 591 19.53 6.00 -3.54
C LYS A 591 20.45 7.22 -3.44
N CYS A 592 20.00 8.38 -3.88
CA CYS A 592 20.87 9.54 -4.11
C CYS A 592 21.00 10.50 -2.90
N LYS A 593 20.19 10.35 -1.84
CA LYS A 593 20.09 11.34 -0.75
C LYS A 593 21.00 11.14 0.46
N ASP A 594 21.73 10.04 0.53
CA ASP A 594 22.68 9.82 1.62
C ASP A 594 24.07 10.29 1.17
N VAL A 595 24.57 11.36 1.79
CA VAL A 595 25.84 12.06 1.46
C VAL A 595 27.08 11.14 1.55
N ASP A 596 26.92 9.93 2.09
CA ASP A 596 27.96 8.91 2.20
C ASP A 596 27.49 7.56 1.63
N GLY A 597 27.42 7.46 0.31
CA GLY A 597 27.60 6.19 -0.40
C GLY A 597 26.35 5.53 -0.99
N PHE A 598 26.57 4.92 -2.16
CA PHE A 598 25.62 4.09 -2.89
C PHE A 598 25.47 2.75 -2.17
N SER A 599 24.28 2.44 -1.66
CA SER A 599 23.96 1.11 -1.12
C SER A 599 23.45 0.20 -2.23
N LEU A 600 24.16 -0.91 -2.44
CA LEU A 600 23.87 -1.90 -3.46
C LEU A 600 23.12 -3.10 -2.86
N HIS A 601 21.93 -3.36 -3.36
CA HIS A 601 21.23 -4.61 -3.12
C HIS A 601 21.46 -5.54 -4.31
N PRO A 602 22.09 -6.73 -4.13
CA PRO A 602 22.20 -7.70 -5.20
C PRO A 602 20.82 -8.27 -5.50
N GLY A 603 20.16 -7.73 -6.52
CA GLY A 603 18.92 -8.29 -7.05
C GLY A 603 19.18 -9.65 -7.70
N ARG A 604 18.34 -10.64 -7.39
CA ARG A 604 18.26 -11.87 -8.19
C ARG A 604 17.69 -11.52 -9.58
N ASP A 605 17.99 -12.37 -10.56
CA ASP A 605 17.55 -12.27 -11.95
C ASP A 605 16.06 -11.83 -12.04
N PRO A 606 15.69 -10.82 -12.84
CA PRO A 606 14.28 -10.45 -13.04
C PRO A 606 13.44 -11.56 -13.67
N ASN A 607 14.04 -12.57 -14.31
CA ASN A 607 13.33 -13.80 -14.70
C ASN A 607 12.97 -14.69 -13.50
N TYR A 608 13.56 -14.40 -12.33
CA TYR A 608 13.32 -14.95 -11.00
C TYR A 608 12.82 -13.88 -10.02
N VAL A 609 12.26 -12.77 -10.53
CA VAL A 609 11.16 -12.11 -9.82
C VAL A 609 10.02 -13.10 -9.94
N SER A 610 10.03 -14.06 -9.04
CA SER A 610 8.83 -14.77 -8.63
C SER A 610 7.72 -13.75 -8.53
N TYR A 611 6.67 -13.97 -9.31
CA TYR A 611 5.38 -13.31 -9.25
C TYR A 611 4.96 -13.07 -7.80
N PHE A 612 5.31 -11.92 -7.25
CA PHE A 612 4.88 -11.48 -5.93
C PHE A 612 4.70 -9.97 -6.03
N GLY A 613 3.46 -9.61 -6.36
CA GLY A 613 2.94 -8.24 -6.35
C GLY A 613 2.07 -7.99 -5.14
#